data_AF-A0A2N1APV7-F1
#
_entry.id   AF-A0A2N1APV7-F1
#
_cell.length_a   1.000
_cell.length_b   1.000
_cell.length_c   1.000
_cell.angle_alpha   90.00
_cell.angle_beta   90.00
_cell.angle_gamma   90.00
#
_symmetry.space_group_name_H-M   'P 1'
#
loop_
_entity.id
_entity.type
_entity.pdbx_description
1 polymer ?
#
loop_
_entity_poly.entity_id
_entity_poly.type
_entity_poly.pdbx_seq_one_letter_code
_entity_poly.pdbx_strand_id
1 'polypeptide(L)'
;MTGQREVSGLWSTGPLYSRHPATDLRDVFVGGKNPSQAESDFENGIARMGGFWRQPSYVGAYLTAASLLVEQGQARGSFDEIGLPAFYLQRHAAELILKRLLQWCFEIIECRNQIKPGQAITITNRHRRSLNDEHDLRKILNSLKKAAKLADEKIPPECLAQLVETISSVEASPHWSRYRVDSRSTQKKLWETTEIVIPVASLQTQLDLVASDVLARSLEQECYENALYSTWAGLTSALEGPQ
;
A
#
# COMPACT_ATOMS: atom_id res chain seq x y z
N MET A 1 -8.66 32.02 -32.60
CA MET A 1 -9.65 31.35 -31.73
C MET A 1 -9.39 29.86 -31.82
N THR A 2 -8.34 29.41 -31.11
CA THR A 2 -8.46 28.57 -29.89
C THR A 2 -9.03 27.19 -30.16
N GLY A 3 -8.30 26.41 -30.96
CA GLY A 3 -8.38 24.94 -30.93
C GLY A 3 -7.60 24.45 -29.72
N GLN A 4 -8.27 23.67 -28.88
CA GLN A 4 -7.77 23.12 -27.63
C GLN A 4 -6.46 22.36 -27.86
N ARG A 5 -5.41 22.73 -27.10
CA ARG A 5 -4.28 21.83 -26.87
C ARG A 5 -4.80 20.71 -25.99
N GLU A 6 -5.00 19.53 -26.58
CA GLU A 6 -5.09 18.28 -25.84
C GLU A 6 -3.87 18.17 -24.93
N VAL A 7 -4.09 18.27 -23.62
CA VAL A 7 -3.07 17.92 -22.63
C VAL A 7 -3.08 16.40 -22.56
N SER A 8 -2.45 15.76 -23.54
CA SER A 8 -2.14 14.34 -23.49
C SER A 8 -1.28 14.10 -22.25
N GLY A 9 -1.78 13.31 -21.29
CA GLY A 9 -0.99 12.89 -20.13
C GLY A 9 0.38 12.41 -20.60
N LEU A 10 1.44 13.04 -20.07
CA LEU A 10 2.81 12.84 -20.55
C LEU A 10 3.19 11.35 -20.42
N TRP A 11 3.25 10.66 -21.54
CA TRP A 11 3.92 9.37 -21.63
C TRP A 11 5.42 9.61 -21.54
N SER A 12 6.14 8.82 -20.74
CA SER A 12 7.60 8.78 -20.89
C SER A 12 7.91 8.19 -22.28
N THR A 13 8.69 8.92 -23.08
CA THR A 13 9.01 8.54 -24.48
C THR A 13 10.12 7.48 -24.58
N GLY A 14 10.35 6.73 -23.50
CA GLY A 14 11.32 5.63 -23.45
C GLY A 14 10.71 4.28 -23.84
N PRO A 15 11.51 3.20 -23.90
CA PRO A 15 11.04 1.84 -24.21
C PRO A 15 10.02 1.26 -23.19
N LEU A 16 9.73 2.00 -22.12
CA LEU A 16 8.77 1.67 -21.08
C LEU A 16 7.62 2.68 -21.13
N TYR A 17 6.53 2.36 -21.82
CA TYR A 17 5.29 3.13 -21.71
C TYR A 17 4.76 3.03 -20.28
N SER A 18 5.02 4.04 -19.45
CA SER A 18 4.52 4.12 -18.08
C SER A 18 3.65 5.37 -17.90
N ARG A 19 2.49 5.18 -17.26
CA ARG A 19 1.67 6.27 -16.70
C ARG A 19 1.71 6.17 -15.19
N HIS A 20 2.12 7.25 -14.54
CA HIS A 20 2.08 7.36 -13.07
C HIS A 20 0.72 7.92 -12.65
N PRO A 21 0.13 7.49 -11.52
CA PRO A 21 -1.13 8.05 -11.01
C PRO A 21 -1.11 9.58 -10.92
N ALA A 22 -0.02 10.19 -10.46
CA ALA A 22 0.15 11.64 -10.44
C ALA A 22 0.21 12.34 -11.82
N THR A 23 0.31 11.59 -12.92
CA THR A 23 0.36 12.12 -14.29
C THR A 23 -0.84 11.67 -15.14
N ASP A 24 -1.71 10.81 -14.61
CA ASP A 24 -2.86 10.26 -15.30
C ASP A 24 -4.15 10.81 -14.70
N LEU A 25 -5.02 11.39 -15.53
CA LEU A 25 -6.30 11.97 -15.09
C LEU A 25 -7.26 10.95 -14.48
N ARG A 26 -6.99 9.65 -14.64
CA ARG A 26 -7.77 8.53 -14.09
C ARG A 26 -7.12 7.94 -12.83
N ASP A 27 -5.99 8.50 -12.37
CA ASP A 27 -5.23 8.06 -11.19
C ASP A 27 -4.79 6.58 -11.25
N VAL A 28 -4.55 6.06 -12.46
CA VAL A 28 -4.16 4.65 -12.68
C VAL A 28 -2.68 4.54 -13.03
N PHE A 29 -1.97 3.64 -12.35
CA PHE A 29 -0.64 3.23 -12.78
C PHE A 29 -0.73 2.23 -13.95
N VAL A 30 -0.19 2.59 -15.11
CA VAL A 30 -0.13 1.70 -16.29
C VAL A 30 1.31 1.58 -16.74
N GLY A 31 1.99 0.49 -16.38
CA GLY A 31 3.35 0.18 -16.82
C GLY A 31 3.38 -0.76 -18.04
N GLY A 32 4.29 -0.51 -18.98
CA GLY A 32 4.60 -1.40 -20.10
C GLY A 32 3.47 -1.62 -21.12
N LYS A 33 2.55 -0.65 -21.29
CA LYS A 33 1.40 -0.76 -22.20
C LYS A 33 1.39 0.33 -23.26
N ASN A 34 1.40 -0.05 -24.55
CA ASN A 34 1.23 0.89 -25.65
C ASN A 34 -0.13 1.62 -25.51
N PRO A 35 -0.20 2.96 -25.71
CA PRO A 35 -1.44 3.73 -25.69
C PRO A 35 -2.63 3.11 -26.43
N SER A 36 -2.44 2.61 -27.65
CA SER A 36 -3.54 2.04 -28.44
C SER A 36 -4.10 0.74 -27.84
N GLN A 37 -3.23 -0.07 -27.22
CA GLN A 37 -3.64 -1.23 -26.45
C GLN A 37 -4.35 -0.82 -25.15
N ALA A 38 -3.95 0.30 -24.53
CA ALA A 38 -4.60 0.83 -23.34
C ALA A 38 -6.05 1.24 -23.62
N GLU A 39 -6.28 1.96 -24.71
CA GLU A 39 -7.62 2.37 -25.17
C GLU A 39 -8.48 1.17 -25.56
N SER A 40 -7.97 0.27 -26.41
CA SER A 40 -8.71 -0.91 -26.84
C SER A 40 -9.10 -1.81 -25.67
N ASP A 41 -8.16 -2.10 -24.76
CA ASP A 41 -8.50 -2.91 -23.58
C ASP A 41 -9.54 -2.20 -22.70
N PHE A 42 -9.50 -0.87 -22.57
CA PHE A 42 -10.50 -0.11 -21.81
C PHE A 42 -11.90 -0.22 -22.43
N GLU A 43 -12.02 0.01 -23.74
CA GLU A 43 -13.28 -0.11 -24.48
C GLU A 43 -13.88 -1.52 -24.39
N ASN A 44 -13.03 -2.54 -24.33
CA ASN A 44 -13.44 -3.93 -24.27
C ASN A 44 -13.57 -4.47 -22.82
N GLY A 45 -13.37 -3.64 -21.79
CA GLY A 45 -13.44 -4.08 -20.39
C GLY A 45 -12.36 -5.10 -19.99
N ILE A 46 -11.19 -5.06 -20.63
CA ILE A 46 -10.09 -6.00 -20.43
C ILE A 46 -9.08 -5.44 -19.42
N ALA A 47 -8.97 -6.10 -18.27
CA ALA A 47 -7.86 -5.91 -17.34
C ALA A 47 -6.74 -6.92 -17.65
N ARG A 48 -5.50 -6.44 -17.84
CA ARG A 48 -4.32 -7.30 -18.01
C ARG A 48 -3.43 -7.19 -16.78
N MET A 49 -3.12 -8.32 -16.18
CA MET A 49 -2.23 -8.42 -15.00
C MET A 49 -1.06 -9.35 -15.30
N GLY A 50 0.14 -8.98 -14.82
CA GLY A 50 1.35 -9.79 -14.93
C GLY A 50 2.23 -9.51 -16.15
N GLY A 51 3.50 -9.91 -16.02
CA GLY A 51 4.59 -9.67 -16.97
C GLY A 51 5.80 -9.04 -16.29
N PHE A 52 7.02 -9.31 -16.79
CA PHE A 52 8.27 -8.83 -16.18
C PHE A 52 8.30 -7.30 -16.00
N TRP A 53 7.66 -6.55 -16.90
CA TRP A 53 7.54 -5.09 -16.86
C TRP A 53 6.15 -4.58 -16.44
N ARG A 54 5.27 -5.46 -15.93
CA ARG A 54 3.86 -5.17 -15.64
C ARG A 54 3.48 -5.67 -14.25
N GLN A 55 3.74 -4.86 -13.24
CA GLN A 55 3.28 -5.14 -11.88
C GLN A 55 2.23 -4.11 -11.44
N PRO A 56 1.09 -4.56 -10.88
CA PRO A 56 0.11 -3.65 -10.32
C PRO A 56 0.66 -2.99 -9.05
N SER A 57 0.26 -1.74 -8.80
CA SER A 57 0.39 -1.18 -7.45
C SER A 57 -0.62 -1.90 -6.57
N TYR A 58 -0.18 -2.91 -5.81
CA TYR A 58 -1.07 -3.65 -4.92
C TYR A 58 -1.75 -2.73 -3.90
N VAL A 59 -1.02 -1.81 -3.28
CA VAL A 59 -1.62 -0.83 -2.35
C VAL A 59 -2.70 0.00 -3.05
N GLY A 60 -2.37 0.59 -4.20
CA GLY A 60 -3.30 1.44 -4.96
C GLY A 60 -4.54 0.66 -5.42
N ALA A 61 -4.37 -0.55 -5.95
CA ALA A 61 -5.48 -1.38 -6.42
C ALA A 61 -6.48 -1.71 -5.31
N TYR A 62 -6.00 -2.05 -4.10
CA TYR A 62 -6.87 -2.36 -2.97
C TYR A 62 -7.54 -1.10 -2.40
N LEU A 63 -6.84 0.04 -2.32
CA LEU A 63 -7.42 1.32 -1.93
C LEU A 63 -8.55 1.74 -2.89
N THR A 64 -8.28 1.75 -4.19
CA THR A 64 -9.26 2.11 -5.21
C THR A 64 -10.46 1.18 -5.19
N ALA A 65 -10.24 -0.14 -5.11
CA ALA A 65 -11.34 -1.11 -5.07
C ALA A 65 -12.20 -0.98 -3.81
N ALA A 66 -11.58 -0.73 -2.65
CA ALA A 66 -12.31 -0.48 -1.41
C ALA A 66 -13.18 0.78 -1.50
N SER A 67 -12.61 1.88 -2.01
CA SER A 67 -13.33 3.14 -2.20
C SER A 67 -14.55 2.97 -3.12
N LEU A 68 -14.37 2.32 -4.28
CA LEU A 68 -15.47 2.05 -5.21
C LEU A 68 -16.59 1.19 -4.59
N LEU A 69 -16.25 0.18 -3.77
CA LEU A 69 -17.26 -0.62 -3.07
C LEU A 69 -18.04 0.20 -2.04
N VAL A 70 -17.36 1.07 -1.30
CA VAL A 70 -17.99 1.94 -0.30
C VAL A 70 -18.90 2.96 -0.97
N GLU A 71 -18.46 3.59 -2.07
CA GLU A 71 -19.27 4.51 -2.87
C GLU A 71 -20.52 3.85 -3.42
N GLN A 72 -20.39 2.64 -3.99
CA GLN A 72 -21.54 1.88 -4.48
C GLN A 72 -22.47 1.44 -3.34
N GLY A 73 -21.92 1.01 -2.21
CA GLY A 73 -22.68 0.67 -1.01
C GLY A 73 -23.52 1.84 -0.52
N GLN A 74 -22.93 3.04 -0.49
CA GLN A 74 -23.62 4.27 -0.12
C GLN A 74 -24.72 4.63 -1.12
N ALA A 75 -24.43 4.58 -2.42
CA ALA A 75 -25.37 4.95 -3.47
C ALA A 75 -26.59 4.02 -3.55
N ARG A 76 -26.40 2.73 -3.23
CA ARG A 76 -27.46 1.71 -3.27
C ARG A 76 -28.12 1.46 -1.92
N GLY A 77 -27.58 2.00 -0.83
CA GLY A 77 -28.02 1.68 0.53
C GLY A 77 -27.73 0.21 0.91
N SER A 78 -26.62 -0.35 0.44
CA SER A 78 -26.29 -1.78 0.53
C SER A 78 -25.04 -2.07 1.37
N PHE A 79 -24.82 -1.32 2.45
CA PHE A 79 -23.64 -1.50 3.30
C PHE A 79 -23.55 -2.90 3.92
N ASP A 80 -24.68 -3.52 4.26
CA ASP A 80 -24.69 -4.86 4.85
C ASP A 80 -24.23 -5.95 3.86
N GLU A 81 -24.41 -5.72 2.56
CA GLU A 81 -23.97 -6.63 1.50
C GLU A 81 -22.48 -6.47 1.21
N ILE A 82 -21.98 -5.24 1.20
CA ILE A 82 -20.59 -4.92 0.82
C ILE A 82 -19.65 -4.78 2.02
N GLY A 83 -20.18 -4.77 3.25
CA GLY A 83 -19.42 -4.45 4.46
C GLY A 83 -18.21 -5.36 4.66
N LEU A 84 -18.42 -6.67 4.50
CA LEU A 84 -17.35 -7.66 4.63
C LEU A 84 -16.28 -7.55 3.52
N PRO A 85 -16.61 -7.55 2.22
CA PRO A 85 -15.60 -7.40 1.17
C PRO A 85 -14.91 -6.04 1.18
N ALA A 86 -15.62 -4.94 1.48
CA ALA A 86 -15.00 -3.62 1.62
C ALA A 86 -13.99 -3.61 2.77
N PHE A 87 -14.37 -4.11 3.95
CA PHE A 87 -13.48 -4.19 5.11
C PHE A 87 -12.24 -5.04 4.83
N TYR A 88 -12.38 -6.17 4.15
CA TYR A 88 -11.24 -7.00 3.75
C TYR A 88 -10.23 -6.19 2.92
N LEU A 89 -10.70 -5.44 1.92
CA LEU A 89 -9.83 -4.64 1.06
C LEU A 89 -9.17 -3.49 1.84
N GLN A 90 -9.92 -2.79 2.69
CA GLN A 90 -9.42 -1.70 3.53
C GLN A 90 -8.31 -2.18 4.47
N ARG A 91 -8.57 -3.28 5.19
CA ARG A 91 -7.60 -3.89 6.09
C ARG A 91 -6.37 -4.40 5.35
N HIS A 92 -6.54 -4.96 4.16
CA HIS A 92 -5.39 -5.45 3.38
C HIS A 92 -4.57 -4.31 2.78
N ALA A 93 -5.20 -3.22 2.35
CA ALA A 93 -4.49 -2.00 1.95
C ALA A 93 -3.62 -1.46 3.11
N ALA A 94 -4.16 -1.39 4.33
CA ALA A 94 -3.39 -0.99 5.51
C ALA A 94 -2.20 -1.94 5.79
N GLU A 95 -2.40 -3.26 5.66
CA GLU A 95 -1.32 -4.26 5.77
C GLU A 95 -0.19 -3.99 4.76
N LEU A 96 -0.55 -3.75 3.49
CA LEU A 96 0.40 -3.49 2.42
C LEU A 96 1.15 -2.17 2.61
N ILE A 97 0.47 -1.11 3.10
CA ILE A 97 1.10 0.17 3.46
C ILE A 97 2.17 -0.06 4.52
N LEU A 98 1.83 -0.74 5.62
CA LEU A 98 2.77 -1.01 6.71
C LEU A 98 3.98 -1.81 6.23
N LYS A 99 3.76 -2.88 5.45
CA LYS A 99 4.84 -3.73 4.91
C LYS A 99 5.74 -2.97 3.94
N ARG A 100 5.16 -2.10 3.11
CA ARG A 100 5.92 -1.24 2.18
C ARG A 100 6.85 -0.28 2.92
N LEU A 101 6.35 0.41 3.94
CA LEU A 101 7.16 1.32 4.76
C LEU A 101 8.24 0.57 5.56
N LEU A 102 7.93 -0.65 6.03
CA LEU A 102 8.88 -1.50 6.74
C LEU A 102 10.02 -1.95 5.83
N GLN A 103 9.70 -2.30 4.57
CA GLN A 103 10.69 -2.67 3.57
C GLN A 103 11.67 -1.53 3.29
N TRP A 104 11.20 -0.29 3.18
CA TRP A 104 12.08 0.88 3.08
C TRP A 104 13.07 1.00 4.24
N CYS A 105 12.60 0.83 5.49
CA CYS A 105 13.48 0.86 6.66
C CYS A 105 14.55 -0.24 6.59
N PHE A 106 14.20 -1.41 6.09
CA PHE A 106 15.12 -2.52 5.91
C PHE A 106 16.18 -2.27 4.84
N GLU A 107 15.82 -1.64 3.74
CA GLU A 107 16.75 -1.25 2.68
C GLU A 107 17.72 -0.16 3.15
N ILE A 108 17.24 0.81 3.92
CA ILE A 108 18.09 1.85 4.56
C ILE A 108 19.11 1.20 5.51
N ILE A 109 18.68 0.27 6.36
CA ILE A 109 19.57 -0.44 7.28
C ILE A 109 20.63 -1.23 6.49
N GLU A 110 20.25 -1.91 5.41
CA GLU A 110 21.21 -2.63 4.56
C GLU A 110 22.24 -1.70 3.93
N CYS A 111 21.82 -0.57 3.37
CA CYS A 111 22.75 0.40 2.78
C CYS A 111 23.73 0.92 3.84
N ARG A 112 23.26 1.24 5.05
CA ARG A 112 24.12 1.71 6.14
C ARG A 112 25.08 0.63 6.63
N ASN A 113 24.65 -0.62 6.70
CA ASN A 113 25.53 -1.74 7.05
C ASN A 113 26.67 -1.91 6.03
N GLN A 114 26.41 -1.66 4.73
CA GLN A 114 27.43 -1.68 3.70
C GLN A 114 28.42 -0.52 3.84
N ILE A 115 27.94 0.69 4.17
CA ILE A 115 28.79 1.87 4.37
C ILE A 115 29.62 1.75 5.67
N LYS A 116 29.05 1.20 6.75
CA LYS A 116 29.71 1.04 8.07
C LYS A 116 29.61 -0.39 8.60
N PRO A 117 30.40 -1.34 8.07
CA PRO A 117 30.32 -2.75 8.49
C PRO A 117 30.57 -2.99 9.98
N GLY A 118 31.40 -2.16 10.62
CA GLY A 118 31.72 -2.26 12.05
C GLY A 118 30.57 -1.94 13.00
N GLN A 119 29.46 -1.37 12.51
CA GLN A 119 28.24 -1.07 13.28
C GLN A 119 27.02 -1.80 12.71
N ALA A 120 27.25 -2.89 11.96
CA ALA A 120 26.19 -3.54 11.19
C ALA A 120 25.07 -4.11 12.09
N ILE A 121 23.84 -3.68 11.81
CA ILE A 121 22.64 -4.21 12.45
C ILE A 121 22.19 -5.46 11.68
N THR A 122 22.24 -6.62 12.32
CA THR A 122 21.88 -7.88 11.64
C THR A 122 20.35 -8.05 11.59
N ILE A 123 19.79 -8.03 10.38
CA ILE A 123 18.40 -8.43 10.12
C ILE A 123 18.43 -9.79 9.41
N THR A 124 18.04 -10.85 10.09
CA THR A 124 18.09 -12.19 9.48
C THR A 124 17.01 -12.36 8.40
N ASN A 125 17.31 -13.15 7.37
CA ASN A 125 16.32 -13.56 6.35
C ASN A 125 15.11 -14.28 6.96
N ARG A 126 15.26 -14.92 8.12
CA ARG A 126 14.16 -15.53 8.86
C ARG A 126 13.24 -14.45 9.43
N HIS A 127 13.81 -13.40 10.02
CA HIS A 127 13.04 -12.27 10.55
C HIS A 127 12.28 -11.53 9.44
N ARG A 128 12.93 -11.26 8.30
CA ARG A 128 12.27 -10.67 7.12
C ARG A 128 11.09 -11.51 6.65
N ARG A 129 11.30 -12.82 6.46
CA ARG A 129 10.22 -13.75 6.07
C ARG A 129 9.08 -13.76 7.07
N SER A 130 9.39 -13.87 8.37
CA SER A 130 8.37 -13.86 9.43
C SER A 130 7.52 -12.59 9.43
N LEU A 131 8.07 -11.44 9.04
CA LEU A 131 7.34 -10.18 8.95
C LEU A 131 6.53 -10.07 7.66
N ASN A 132 7.02 -10.65 6.56
CA ASN A 132 6.27 -10.76 5.31
C ASN A 132 5.04 -11.67 5.46
N ASP A 133 5.14 -12.71 6.28
CA ASP A 133 4.06 -13.65 6.59
C ASP A 133 3.16 -13.19 7.76
N GLU A 134 3.52 -12.09 8.44
CA GLU A 134 2.72 -11.52 9.53
C GLU A 134 1.53 -10.76 8.96
N HIS A 135 0.38 -10.88 9.62
CA HIS A 135 -0.89 -10.29 9.21
C HIS A 135 -1.52 -9.43 10.32
N ASP A 136 -1.08 -9.57 11.57
CA ASP A 136 -1.49 -8.72 12.69
C ASP A 136 -0.94 -7.30 12.52
N LEU A 137 -1.82 -6.34 12.23
CA LEU A 137 -1.44 -4.96 11.95
C LEU A 137 -0.70 -4.30 13.11
N ARG A 138 -1.03 -4.62 14.37
CA ARG A 138 -0.35 -4.07 15.55
C ARG A 138 1.09 -4.58 15.61
N LYS A 139 1.32 -5.85 15.32
CA LYS A 139 2.68 -6.42 15.27
C LYS A 139 3.51 -5.84 14.12
N ILE A 140 2.91 -5.65 12.95
CA ILE A 140 3.61 -5.04 11.81
C ILE A 140 3.97 -3.58 12.14
N LEU A 141 3.03 -2.79 12.69
CA LEU A 141 3.29 -1.40 13.12
C LEU A 141 4.39 -1.32 14.18
N ASN A 142 4.38 -2.19 15.18
CA ASN A 142 5.44 -2.25 16.18
C ASN A 142 6.79 -2.59 15.57
N SER A 143 6.82 -3.47 14.57
CA SER A 143 8.04 -3.82 13.84
C SER A 143 8.53 -2.66 12.98
N LEU A 144 7.62 -1.93 12.34
CA LEU A 144 7.93 -0.70 11.60
C LEU A 144 8.52 0.37 12.52
N LYS A 145 7.93 0.63 13.70
CA LYS A 145 8.48 1.59 14.69
C LYS A 145 9.90 1.21 15.12
N LYS A 146 10.15 -0.08 15.37
CA LYS A 146 11.49 -0.60 15.72
C LYS A 146 12.46 -0.45 14.55
N ALA A 147 12.04 -0.81 13.34
CA ALA A 147 12.87 -0.71 12.15
C ALA A 147 13.22 0.74 11.82
N ALA A 148 12.27 1.67 11.89
CA ALA A 148 12.52 3.10 11.70
C ALA A 148 13.58 3.62 12.70
N LYS A 149 13.45 3.26 13.99
CA LYS A 149 14.46 3.62 15.00
C LYS A 149 15.84 3.03 14.70
N LEU A 150 15.92 1.76 14.28
CA LEU A 150 17.18 1.12 13.89
C LEU A 150 17.77 1.76 12.62
N ALA A 151 16.91 2.21 11.72
CA ALA A 151 17.24 2.96 10.53
C ALA A 151 17.51 4.45 10.80
N ASP A 152 17.57 4.92 12.06
CA ASP A 152 17.70 6.35 12.43
C ASP A 152 16.73 7.27 11.65
N GLU A 153 15.54 6.76 11.36
CA GLU A 153 14.47 7.48 10.68
C GLU A 153 13.44 8.00 11.67
N LYS A 154 12.67 9.01 11.26
CA LYS A 154 11.50 9.44 12.02
C LYS A 154 10.57 8.25 12.25
N ILE A 155 9.93 8.19 13.41
CA ILE A 155 8.88 7.19 13.64
C ILE A 155 7.69 7.45 12.70
N PRO A 156 6.92 6.42 12.33
CA PRO A 156 5.74 6.58 11.51
C PRO A 156 4.73 7.56 12.13
N PRO A 157 3.99 8.34 11.31
CA PRO A 157 2.99 9.28 11.78
C PRO A 157 1.92 8.65 12.67
N GLU A 158 1.41 9.41 13.64
CA GLU A 158 0.40 8.92 14.59
C GLU A 158 -0.92 8.55 13.91
N CYS A 159 -1.29 9.22 12.80
CA CYS A 159 -2.48 8.88 12.02
C CYS A 159 -2.47 7.42 11.52
N LEU A 160 -1.29 6.87 11.20
CA LEU A 160 -1.13 5.47 10.83
C LEU A 160 -1.37 4.54 12.03
N ALA A 161 -0.94 4.93 13.23
CA ALA A 161 -1.22 4.16 14.45
C ALA A 161 -2.70 4.16 14.79
N GLN A 162 -3.36 5.30 14.65
CA GLN A 162 -4.81 5.44 14.85
C GLN A 162 -5.59 4.56 13.88
N LEU A 163 -5.23 4.54 12.59
CA LEU A 163 -5.85 3.67 11.59
C LEU A 163 -5.71 2.19 11.97
N VAL A 164 -4.53 1.77 12.41
CA VAL A 164 -4.29 0.38 12.86
C VAL A 164 -5.22 0.04 14.02
N GLU A 165 -5.36 0.92 15.02
CA GLU A 165 -6.26 0.66 16.14
C GLU A 165 -7.74 0.67 15.73
N THR A 166 -8.16 1.54 14.80
CA THR A 166 -9.53 1.54 14.27
C THR A 166 -9.86 0.24 13.54
N ILE A 167 -8.94 -0.30 12.72
CA ILE A 167 -9.16 -1.59 12.06
C ILE A 167 -9.15 -2.72 13.08
N SER A 168 -8.17 -2.73 13.98
CA SER A 168 -7.97 -3.80 14.95
C SER A 168 -8.96 -3.79 16.12
N SER A 169 -9.83 -2.79 16.25
CA SER A 169 -10.97 -2.81 17.17
C SER A 169 -12.17 -3.57 16.60
N VAL A 170 -12.28 -3.63 15.27
CA VAL A 170 -13.31 -4.38 14.53
C VAL A 170 -12.83 -5.79 14.20
N GLU A 171 -11.53 -5.96 13.94
CA GLU A 171 -10.93 -7.22 13.51
C GLU A 171 -10.82 -8.24 14.66
N ALA A 172 -11.63 -9.29 14.61
CA ALA A 172 -11.55 -10.39 15.59
C ALA A 172 -10.28 -11.24 15.45
N SER A 173 -9.74 -11.37 14.23
CA SER A 173 -8.44 -11.98 13.94
C SER A 173 -7.91 -11.53 12.57
N PRO A 174 -6.60 -11.65 12.28
CA PRO A 174 -5.99 -11.22 11.02
C PRO A 174 -6.55 -11.88 9.74
N HIS A 175 -7.33 -12.95 9.88
CA HIS A 175 -7.93 -13.69 8.77
C HIS A 175 -9.46 -13.69 8.81
N TRP A 176 -10.06 -13.03 9.81
CA TRP A 176 -11.49 -13.04 10.05
C TRP A 176 -12.28 -12.62 8.81
N SER A 177 -11.89 -11.53 8.17
CA SER A 177 -12.59 -10.99 7.00
C SER A 177 -12.47 -11.84 5.74
N ARG A 178 -11.62 -12.88 5.76
CA ARG A 178 -11.38 -13.79 4.62
C ARG A 178 -12.16 -15.09 4.74
N TYR A 179 -12.38 -15.57 5.96
CA TYR A 179 -12.94 -16.89 6.21
C TYR A 179 -14.01 -16.82 7.30
N ARG A 180 -15.21 -17.28 6.96
CA ARG A 180 -16.36 -17.41 7.87
C ARG A 180 -16.05 -18.25 9.11
N VAL A 181 -15.14 -19.21 9.01
CA VAL A 181 -14.71 -20.08 10.10
C VAL A 181 -13.20 -19.98 10.29
N ASP A 182 -12.77 -19.85 11.54
CA ASP A 182 -11.36 -20.06 11.88
C ASP A 182 -11.01 -21.54 11.81
N SER A 183 -10.35 -21.95 10.73
CA SER A 183 -9.84 -23.31 10.56
C SER A 183 -8.46 -23.52 11.17
N ARG A 184 -7.80 -22.46 11.68
CA ARG A 184 -6.47 -22.52 12.31
C ARG A 184 -6.55 -22.67 13.82
N SER A 185 -7.70 -22.35 14.41
CA SER A 185 -8.00 -22.65 15.82
C SER A 185 -8.28 -24.15 16.01
N THR A 186 -7.83 -24.72 17.13
CA THR A 186 -8.14 -26.10 17.55
C THR A 186 -9.64 -26.32 17.79
N GLN A 187 -10.38 -25.23 18.04
CA GLN A 187 -11.84 -25.20 18.03
C GLN A 187 -12.31 -24.35 16.85
N LYS A 188 -13.08 -24.95 15.94
CA LYS A 188 -13.69 -24.21 14.83
C LYS A 188 -14.54 -23.08 15.39
N LYS A 189 -14.09 -21.84 15.21
CA LYS A 189 -14.80 -20.64 15.65
C LYS A 189 -15.55 -20.04 14.47
N LEU A 190 -16.87 -19.99 14.57
CA LEU A 190 -17.70 -19.19 13.67
C LEU A 190 -17.64 -17.74 14.18
N TRP A 191 -17.39 -16.80 13.28
CA TRP A 191 -17.19 -15.42 13.70
C TRP A 191 -18.48 -14.62 13.82
N GLU A 192 -19.47 -14.96 13.00
CA GLU A 192 -20.80 -14.31 12.92
C GLU A 192 -21.73 -14.75 14.08
N THR A 193 -21.18 -15.24 15.19
CA THR A 193 -21.98 -15.64 16.37
C THR A 193 -22.51 -14.44 17.15
N THR A 194 -21.90 -13.27 16.95
CA THR A 194 -22.33 -11.98 17.49
C THR A 194 -22.41 -10.98 16.35
N GLU A 195 -23.31 -10.02 16.45
CA GLU A 195 -23.38 -8.90 15.51
C GLU A 195 -22.07 -8.11 15.55
N ILE A 196 -21.53 -7.78 14.36
CA ILE A 196 -20.30 -7.03 14.21
C ILE A 196 -20.62 -5.79 13.39
N VAL A 197 -20.36 -4.62 13.97
CA VAL A 197 -20.57 -3.33 13.31
C VAL A 197 -19.25 -2.88 12.70
N ILE A 198 -19.24 -2.74 11.37
CA ILE A 198 -18.08 -2.27 10.62
C ILE A 198 -18.35 -0.86 10.09
N PRO A 199 -17.61 0.17 10.52
CA PRO A 199 -17.81 1.53 10.06
C PRO A 199 -17.10 1.77 8.72
N VAL A 200 -17.48 1.05 7.66
CA VAL A 200 -16.75 0.99 6.38
C VAL A 200 -16.52 2.35 5.71
N ALA A 201 -17.47 3.28 5.82
CA ALA A 201 -17.35 4.61 5.19
C ALA A 201 -16.34 5.53 5.92
N SER A 202 -16.40 5.60 7.25
CA SER A 202 -15.44 6.40 8.02
C SER A 202 -14.06 5.76 8.01
N LEU A 203 -13.99 4.42 7.99
CA LEU A 203 -12.73 3.70 7.84
C LEU A 203 -12.09 3.98 6.47
N GLN A 204 -12.86 4.02 5.39
CA GLN A 204 -12.35 4.40 4.06
C GLN A 204 -11.75 5.82 4.09
N THR A 205 -12.50 6.77 4.66
CA THR A 205 -12.06 8.16 4.77
C THR A 205 -10.75 8.29 5.53
N GLN A 206 -10.63 7.60 6.67
CA GLN A 206 -9.39 7.58 7.46
C GLN A 206 -8.23 6.95 6.69
N LEU A 207 -8.49 5.83 5.99
CA LEU A 207 -7.50 5.13 5.20
C LEU A 207 -6.97 6.00 4.05
N ASP A 208 -7.84 6.72 3.35
CA ASP A 208 -7.46 7.61 2.24
C ASP A 208 -6.61 8.80 2.72
N LEU A 209 -6.96 9.37 3.88
CA LEU A 209 -6.16 10.42 4.53
C LEU A 209 -4.77 9.91 4.91
N VAL A 210 -4.71 8.76 5.60
CA VAL A 210 -3.42 8.15 5.98
C VAL A 210 -2.60 7.80 4.75
N ALA A 211 -3.21 7.24 3.71
CA ALA A 211 -2.53 6.94 2.45
C ALA A 211 -1.95 8.20 1.80
N SER A 212 -2.63 9.34 1.90
CA SER A 212 -2.10 10.64 1.43
C SER A 212 -0.89 11.12 2.26
N ASP A 213 -0.90 10.91 3.57
CA ASP A 213 0.19 11.35 4.46
C ASP A 213 1.44 10.47 4.38
N VAL A 214 1.26 9.18 4.07
CA VAL A 214 2.35 8.21 4.18
C VAL A 214 2.87 7.67 2.86
N LEU A 215 2.07 7.64 1.79
CA LEU A 215 2.50 7.07 0.50
C LEU A 215 2.96 8.14 -0.47
N ALA A 216 3.97 7.81 -1.25
CA ALA A 216 4.46 8.65 -2.34
C ALA A 216 3.47 8.63 -3.51
N ARG A 217 2.86 9.78 -3.82
CA ARG A 217 2.08 10.00 -5.05
C ARG A 217 2.86 10.79 -6.09
N SER A 218 3.77 11.65 -5.66
CA SER A 218 4.75 12.37 -6.49
C SER A 218 6.05 12.48 -5.70
N LEU A 219 7.20 12.57 -6.37
CA LEU A 219 8.50 12.78 -5.71
C LEU A 219 8.61 14.15 -5.02
N GLU A 220 7.77 15.11 -5.42
CA GLU A 220 7.77 16.48 -4.89
C GLU A 220 6.88 16.67 -3.66
N GLN A 221 6.04 15.68 -3.32
CA GLN A 221 5.11 15.80 -2.21
C GLN A 221 5.81 15.45 -0.89
N GLU A 222 5.58 16.23 0.15
CA GLU A 222 6.00 15.84 1.50
C GLU A 222 5.11 14.70 2.00
N CYS A 223 5.69 13.50 2.14
CA CYS A 223 5.05 12.36 2.78
C CYS A 223 6.11 11.46 3.44
N TYR A 224 5.66 10.57 4.31
CA TYR A 224 6.58 9.70 5.06
C TYR A 224 7.41 8.78 4.14
N GLU A 225 6.81 8.19 3.12
CA GLU A 225 7.54 7.35 2.16
C GLU A 225 8.60 8.12 1.37
N ASN A 226 8.32 9.36 0.93
CA ASN A 226 9.31 10.17 0.23
C ASN A 226 10.50 10.56 1.11
N ALA A 227 10.29 10.76 2.42
CA ALA A 227 11.38 10.97 3.35
C ALA A 227 12.29 9.74 3.43
N LEU A 228 11.72 8.54 3.54
CA LEU A 228 12.48 7.28 3.53
C LEU A 228 13.22 7.07 2.20
N TYR A 229 12.54 7.31 1.07
CA TYR A 229 13.14 7.23 -0.26
C TYR A 229 14.33 8.18 -0.40
N SER A 230 14.21 9.41 0.09
CA SER A 230 15.29 10.41 0.04
C SER A 230 16.53 9.95 0.81
N THR A 231 16.35 9.39 2.01
CA THR A 231 17.47 8.80 2.77
C THR A 231 18.09 7.64 1.99
N TRP A 232 17.27 6.71 1.50
CA TRP A 232 17.75 5.56 0.73
C TRP A 232 18.55 6.00 -0.49
N ALA A 233 18.02 6.93 -1.30
CA ALA A 233 18.68 7.42 -2.51
C ALA A 233 20.04 8.07 -2.21
N GLY A 234 20.14 8.84 -1.10
CA GLY A 234 21.40 9.41 -0.65
C GLY A 234 22.43 8.35 -0.24
N LEU A 235 22.00 7.29 0.44
CA LEU A 235 22.88 6.17 0.84
C LEU A 235 23.34 5.35 -0.36
N THR A 236 22.44 5.06 -1.31
CA THR A 236 22.77 4.34 -2.54
C THR A 236 23.77 5.13 -3.37
N SER A 237 23.56 6.45 -3.53
CA SER A 237 24.50 7.33 -4.22
C SER A 237 25.89 7.32 -3.56
N ALA A 238 25.95 7.27 -2.23
CA ALA A 238 27.22 7.17 -1.50
C ALA A 238 27.94 5.82 -1.70
N LEU A 239 27.20 4.74 -1.94
CA LEU A 239 27.74 3.41 -2.24
C LEU A 239 28.27 3.28 -3.67
N GLU A 240 27.61 3.93 -4.63
CA GLU A 240 28.01 3.92 -6.05
C GLU A 240 29.26 4.77 -6.33
N GLY A 241 29.61 5.69 -5.42
CA GLY A 241 30.75 6.61 -5.55
C GLY A 241 30.48 7.75 -6.54
N PRO A 242 31.31 8.80 -6.56
CA PRO A 242 31.20 9.84 -7.59
C PRO A 242 31.49 9.22 -8.96
N GLN A 243 30.54 9.33 -9.89
CA GLN A 243 30.75 9.05 -11.32
C GLN A 243 31.77 10.02 -11.93
#